data_AF-A0A4P6PZ95-F1
#
_entry.id   AF-A0A4P6PZ95-F1
#
_cell.length_a   1.000
_cell.length_b   1.000
_cell.length_c   1.000
_cell.angle_alpha   90.00
_cell.angle_beta   90.00
_cell.angle_gamma   90.00
#
_symmetry.space_group_name_H-M   'P 1'
#
loop_
_entity.id
_entity.type
_entity.pdbx_description
1 polymer ?
#
loop_
_entity_poly.entity_id
_entity_poly.type
_entity_poly.pdbx_seq_one_letter_code
_entity_poly.pdbx_strand_id
1 'polypeptide(L)'
;MAAQLSLGPVAFAGAETAARLWSMQGLPRWDGREIHMVIPALGAQRHVPGIVLHSWDTDPEDVTFPPTDLQHPFPDERGRLWAVADFWWADRLLIGEADGVGPHRQPDVLAGDRRRQNALQTLYPGTRIVRFTWADLDRPGCIRSTVARAGYP
;
A
#
# COMPACT_ATOMS: atom_id res chain seq x y z
N MET A 1 15.16 -14.33 2.50
CA MET A 1 16.43 -13.71 2.95
C MET A 1 17.55 -13.76 1.92
N ALA A 2 17.71 -14.82 1.10
CA ALA A 2 18.78 -14.88 0.10
C ALA A 2 18.83 -13.67 -0.85
N ALA A 3 17.68 -13.15 -1.29
CA ALA A 3 17.57 -11.94 -2.10
C ALA A 3 18.19 -10.69 -1.43
N GLN A 4 17.90 -10.45 -0.15
CA GLN A 4 18.48 -9.32 0.58
C GLN A 4 20.01 -9.45 0.70
N LEU A 5 20.48 -10.66 1.01
CA LEU A 5 21.92 -10.92 1.19
C LEU A 5 22.72 -10.74 -0.11
N SER A 6 22.13 -11.03 -1.27
CA SER A 6 22.81 -10.88 -2.57
C SER A 6 22.84 -9.43 -3.08
N LEU A 7 21.85 -8.62 -2.69
CA LEU A 7 21.73 -7.23 -3.11
C LEU A 7 22.44 -6.25 -2.17
N GLY A 8 22.67 -6.65 -0.92
CA GLY A 8 23.36 -5.85 0.09
C GLY A 8 22.42 -5.24 1.13
N PRO A 9 22.99 -4.61 2.17
CA PRO A 9 22.25 -4.24 3.37
C PRO A 9 21.25 -3.09 3.18
N VAL A 10 21.41 -2.30 2.11
CA VAL A 10 20.53 -1.16 1.79
C VAL A 10 19.32 -1.55 0.95
N ALA A 11 19.27 -2.78 0.44
CA ALA A 11 18.12 -3.25 -0.32
C ALA A 11 16.90 -3.45 0.59
N PHE A 12 15.70 -3.49 0.05
CA PHE A 12 14.48 -3.85 0.79
C PHE A 12 13.42 -4.44 -0.13
N ALA A 13 12.45 -5.16 0.44
CA ALA A 13 11.30 -5.64 -0.31
C ALA A 13 10.40 -4.45 -0.68
N GLY A 14 10.01 -4.35 -1.95
CA GLY A 14 9.11 -3.31 -2.44
C GLY A 14 8.00 -3.87 -3.31
N ALA A 15 7.19 -2.98 -3.87
CA ALA A 15 6.08 -3.30 -4.76
C ALA A 15 5.21 -4.47 -4.24
N GLU A 16 4.85 -5.42 -5.11
CA GLU A 16 4.00 -6.57 -4.75
C GLU A 16 4.60 -7.43 -3.63
N THR A 17 5.93 -7.53 -3.52
CA THR A 17 6.56 -8.35 -2.47
C THR A 17 6.30 -7.76 -1.09
N ALA A 18 6.45 -6.44 -0.93
CA ALA A 18 6.13 -5.76 0.32
C ALA A 18 4.64 -5.91 0.66
N ALA A 19 3.75 -5.67 -0.33
CA ALA A 19 2.32 -5.78 -0.14
C ALA A 19 1.89 -7.20 0.31
N ARG A 20 2.52 -8.25 -0.23
CA ARG A 20 2.32 -9.64 0.21
C ARG A 20 2.81 -9.88 1.63
N LEU A 21 4.00 -9.38 1.99
CA LEU A 21 4.54 -9.52 3.34
C LEU A 21 3.64 -8.83 4.38
N TRP A 22 2.97 -7.74 3.99
CA TRP A 22 1.98 -7.04 4.80
C TRP A 22 0.56 -7.63 4.73
N SER A 23 0.39 -8.78 4.07
CA SER A 23 -0.90 -9.48 3.93
C SER A 23 -2.00 -8.63 3.29
N MET A 24 -1.64 -7.70 2.41
CA MET A 24 -2.60 -6.87 1.69
C MET A 24 -3.44 -7.69 0.73
N GLN A 25 -4.72 -7.33 0.63
CA GLN A 25 -5.70 -8.08 -0.15
C GLN A 25 -5.77 -7.60 -1.61
N GLY A 26 -6.29 -8.44 -2.52
CA GLY A 26 -6.53 -8.02 -3.90
C GLY A 26 -5.29 -8.03 -4.81
N LEU A 27 -4.16 -8.56 -4.34
CA LEU A 27 -3.02 -8.91 -5.19
C LEU A 27 -3.34 -10.16 -6.02
N PRO A 28 -2.85 -10.27 -7.27
CA PRO A 28 -2.87 -11.53 -8.01
C PRO A 28 -2.23 -12.65 -7.19
N ARG A 29 -2.62 -13.90 -7.41
CA ARG A 29 -1.95 -15.04 -6.77
C ARG A 29 -0.48 -15.07 -7.18
N TRP A 30 0.43 -15.17 -6.22
CA TRP A 30 1.85 -15.27 -6.51
C TRP A 30 2.16 -16.59 -7.24
N ASP A 31 2.90 -16.52 -8.33
CA ASP A 31 3.29 -17.66 -9.16
C ASP A 31 4.57 -18.36 -8.66
N GLY A 32 5.22 -17.80 -7.64
CA GLY A 32 6.45 -18.32 -7.05
C GLY A 32 7.72 -18.00 -7.84
N ARG A 33 7.65 -17.15 -8.88
CA ARG A 33 8.77 -16.92 -9.81
C ARG A 33 9.52 -15.64 -9.54
N GLU A 34 8.82 -14.59 -9.17
CA GLU A 34 9.39 -13.24 -9.07
C GLU A 34 9.23 -12.64 -7.69
N ILE A 35 10.29 -11.98 -7.22
CA ILE A 35 10.34 -11.19 -5.99
C ILE A 35 10.81 -9.79 -6.36
N HIS A 36 10.07 -8.78 -5.92
CA HIS A 36 10.36 -7.37 -6.17
C HIS A 36 11.20 -6.81 -5.02
N MET A 37 12.40 -6.35 -5.35
CA MET A 37 13.34 -5.74 -4.41
C MET A 37 13.70 -4.34 -4.90
N VAL A 38 13.97 -3.42 -3.96
CA VAL A 38 14.41 -2.06 -4.23
C VAL A 38 15.86 -1.91 -3.76
N ILE A 39 16.69 -1.27 -4.55
CA ILE A 39 17.98 -0.72 -4.11
C ILE A 39 17.90 0.80 -4.24
N PRO A 40 18.10 1.56 -3.15
CA PRO A 40 18.04 3.02 -3.15
C PRO A 40 19.35 3.60 -3.73
N ALA A 41 19.58 3.37 -5.02
CA ALA A 41 20.72 3.92 -5.75
C ALA A 41 20.38 4.04 -7.24
N LEU A 42 20.39 5.27 -7.75
CA LEU A 42 20.26 5.56 -9.19
C LEU A 42 21.31 4.78 -9.99
N GLY A 43 20.86 4.00 -10.97
CA GLY A 43 21.73 3.31 -11.93
C GLY A 43 22.35 2.00 -11.45
N ALA A 44 22.05 1.52 -10.23
CA ALA A 44 22.48 0.20 -9.79
C ALA A 44 21.66 -0.90 -10.51
N GLN A 45 22.19 -1.41 -11.62
CA GLN A 45 21.59 -2.52 -12.36
C GLN A 45 22.34 -3.81 -12.02
N ARG A 46 21.71 -4.71 -11.25
CA ARG A 46 22.16 -6.08 -11.02
C ARG A 46 21.09 -7.04 -11.48
N HIS A 47 21.45 -8.00 -12.33
CA HIS A 47 20.55 -9.06 -12.71
C HIS A 47 20.73 -10.25 -11.78
N VAL A 48 19.68 -10.62 -11.05
CA VAL A 48 19.62 -11.84 -10.24
C VAL A 48 18.37 -12.61 -10.66
N PRO A 49 18.49 -13.86 -11.15
CA PRO A 49 17.34 -14.64 -11.58
C PRO A 49 16.25 -14.72 -10.51
N GLY A 50 15.00 -14.46 -10.91
CA GLY A 50 13.84 -14.47 -10.00
C GLY A 50 13.70 -13.21 -9.12
N ILE A 51 14.58 -12.21 -9.28
CA ILE A 51 14.48 -10.92 -8.60
C ILE A 51 14.22 -9.83 -9.62
N VAL A 52 13.06 -9.19 -9.51
CA VAL A 52 12.77 -7.93 -10.18
C VAL A 52 13.35 -6.81 -9.34
N LEU A 53 14.40 -6.16 -9.86
CA LEU A 53 15.12 -5.11 -9.15
C LEU A 53 14.65 -3.72 -9.59
N HIS A 54 14.23 -2.93 -8.61
CA HIS A 54 13.86 -1.52 -8.76
C HIS A 54 15.00 -0.63 -8.24
N SER A 55 15.35 0.41 -8.99
CA SER A 55 16.27 1.46 -8.54
C SER A 55 15.50 2.76 -8.34
N TRP A 56 14.81 2.85 -7.21
CA TRP A 56 14.05 4.04 -6.85
C TRP A 56 14.94 5.02 -6.09
N ASP A 57 14.75 6.31 -6.36
CA ASP A 57 15.28 7.36 -5.50
C ASP A 57 14.38 7.38 -4.25
N THR A 58 14.84 6.72 -3.19
CA THR A 58 14.11 6.61 -1.91
C THR A 58 14.75 7.57 -0.94
N ASP A 59 14.04 8.63 -0.60
CA ASP A 59 14.50 9.57 0.41
C ASP A 59 14.35 8.92 1.80
N PRO A 60 15.27 9.15 2.76
CA PRO A 60 15.08 8.72 4.14
C PRO A 60 13.68 9.00 4.71
N GLU A 61 13.04 10.10 4.30
CA GLU A 61 11.68 10.44 4.75
C GLU A 61 10.62 9.40 4.32
N ASP A 62 10.79 8.77 3.15
CA ASP A 62 9.90 7.71 2.63
C ASP A 62 9.91 6.45 3.50
N VAL A 63 10.94 6.28 4.33
CA VAL A 63 11.12 5.15 5.26
C VAL A 63 10.62 5.50 6.68
N THR A 64 10.48 6.78 7.00
CA THR A 64 10.15 7.26 8.35
C THR A 64 8.66 7.48 8.62
N PHE A 65 7.79 7.14 7.66
CA PHE A 65 6.34 7.34 7.78
C PHE A 65 5.55 6.02 7.87
N PRO A 66 5.84 5.13 8.84
CA PRO A 66 5.10 3.90 8.98
C PRO A 66 3.64 4.20 9.36
N PRO A 67 2.68 3.42 8.85
CA PRO A 67 1.32 3.47 9.37
C PRO A 67 1.33 3.10 10.86
N THR A 68 0.35 3.63 11.60
CA THR A 68 0.06 3.17 12.96
C THR A 68 -0.30 1.70 12.94
N ASP A 69 -1.20 1.32 12.04
CA ASP A 69 -1.62 -0.07 11.84
C ASP A 69 -1.69 -0.40 10.35
N LEU A 70 -1.28 -1.63 10.02
CA LEU A 70 -1.58 -2.27 8.74
C LEU A 70 -2.85 -3.10 8.90
N GLN A 71 -3.68 -3.18 7.86
CA GLN A 71 -4.92 -3.96 7.86
C GLN A 71 -5.83 -3.59 9.05
N HIS A 72 -6.00 -2.28 9.31
CA HIS A 72 -6.69 -1.78 10.48
C HIS A 72 -8.20 -2.06 10.41
N PRO A 73 -8.80 -2.76 11.38
CA PRO A 73 -10.23 -3.01 11.42
C PRO A 73 -11.00 -1.77 11.88
N PHE A 74 -11.97 -1.35 11.08
CA PHE A 74 -12.97 -0.35 11.44
C PHE A 74 -14.29 -1.04 11.78
N PRO A 75 -14.67 -1.15 13.07
CA PRO A 75 -15.97 -1.70 13.46
C PRO A 75 -17.15 -0.71 13.24
N ASP A 76 -18.37 -1.25 13.22
CA ASP A 76 -19.60 -0.46 13.32
C ASP A 76 -19.93 -0.05 14.78
N GLU A 77 -21.00 0.72 14.99
CA GLU A 77 -21.45 1.17 16.33
C GLU A 77 -21.73 0.01 17.30
N ARG A 78 -21.93 -1.22 16.78
CA ARG A 78 -22.20 -2.42 17.58
C ARG A 78 -20.95 -3.26 17.80
N GLY A 79 -19.78 -2.76 17.39
CA GLY A 79 -18.50 -3.45 17.52
C GLY A 79 -18.25 -4.56 16.49
N ARG A 80 -19.09 -4.70 15.46
CA ARG A 80 -18.87 -5.71 14.40
C ARG A 80 -17.92 -5.16 13.36
N LEU A 81 -17.01 -5.98 12.85
CA LEU A 81 -16.11 -5.58 11.77
C LEU A 81 -16.91 -5.10 10.57
N TRP A 82 -16.71 -3.84 10.20
CA TRP A 82 -17.40 -3.20 9.08
C TRP A 82 -16.48 -3.05 7.87
N ALA A 83 -15.25 -2.60 8.08
CA ALA A 83 -14.22 -2.46 7.05
C ALA A 83 -12.83 -2.80 7.61
N VAL A 84 -11.89 -3.07 6.70
CA VAL A 84 -10.47 -3.18 6.99
C VAL A 84 -9.76 -2.25 6.02
N ALA A 85 -8.97 -1.32 6.54
CA ALA A 85 -8.14 -0.43 5.73
C ALA A 85 -6.74 -1.02 5.56
N ASP A 86 -6.16 -0.91 4.37
CA ASP A 86 -4.79 -1.40 4.16
C ASP A 86 -3.76 -0.68 5.04
N PHE A 87 -3.90 0.64 5.19
CA PHE A 87 -3.06 1.50 6.00
C PHE A 87 -3.87 2.45 6.87
N TRP A 88 -3.47 2.60 8.13
CA TRP A 88 -4.05 3.56 9.06
C TRP A 88 -2.99 4.42 9.73
N TRP A 89 -3.11 5.75 9.60
CA TRP A 89 -2.33 6.73 10.36
C TRP A 89 -3.24 7.46 11.35
N ALA A 90 -3.26 6.98 12.59
CA ALA A 90 -4.22 7.39 13.61
C ALA A 90 -4.08 8.87 13.99
N ASP A 91 -2.85 9.35 14.10
CA ASP A 91 -2.53 10.73 14.48
C ASP A 91 -2.98 11.77 13.43
N ARG A 92 -3.28 11.32 12.22
CA ARG A 92 -3.72 12.15 11.09
C ARG A 92 -5.16 11.87 10.66
N LEU A 93 -5.79 10.85 11.23
CA LEU A 93 -7.07 10.33 10.75
C LEU A 93 -7.03 10.02 9.24
N LEU A 94 -5.94 9.39 8.78
CA LEU A 94 -5.74 9.10 7.36
C LEU A 94 -5.80 7.60 7.10
N ILE A 95 -6.66 7.21 6.18
CA ILE A 95 -6.82 5.86 5.65
C ILE A 95 -6.12 5.81 4.28
N GLY A 96 -5.25 4.81 4.09
CA GLY A 96 -4.70 4.47 2.79
C GLY A 96 -5.27 3.14 2.31
N GLU A 97 -5.79 3.11 1.10
CA GLU A 97 -6.30 1.89 0.45
C GLU A 97 -5.50 1.61 -0.82
N ALA A 98 -5.01 0.39 -0.93
CA ALA A 98 -4.37 -0.12 -2.14
C ALA A 98 -5.42 -0.85 -2.99
N ASP A 99 -6.02 -0.14 -3.94
CA ASP A 99 -7.04 -0.69 -4.81
C ASP A 99 -6.44 -1.75 -5.74
N GLY A 100 -6.88 -3.00 -5.58
CA GLY A 100 -6.56 -4.08 -6.50
C GLY A 100 -7.31 -4.00 -7.82
N VAL A 101 -6.82 -4.78 -8.81
CA VAL A 101 -7.48 -4.99 -10.11
C VAL A 101 -8.69 -5.93 -9.92
N GLY A 102 -9.62 -5.53 -9.05
CA GLY A 102 -10.94 -6.14 -8.94
C GLY A 102 -11.90 -5.56 -9.99
N PRO A 103 -13.00 -6.24 -10.32
CA PRO A 103 -13.94 -5.82 -11.37
C PRO A 103 -14.75 -4.58 -10.93
N HIS A 104 -14.13 -3.40 -10.93
CA HIS A 104 -14.72 -2.12 -10.54
C HIS A 104 -15.66 -1.53 -11.61
N ARG A 105 -16.55 -2.35 -12.16
CA ARG A 105 -17.52 -1.92 -13.19
C ARG A 105 -18.93 -2.49 -13.03
N GLN A 106 -19.23 -3.16 -11.92
CA GLN A 106 -20.61 -3.57 -11.64
C GLN A 106 -21.31 -2.54 -10.73
N PRO A 107 -22.51 -2.02 -11.11
CA PRO A 107 -23.24 -1.00 -10.36
C PRO A 107 -23.50 -1.35 -8.88
N ASP A 108 -23.72 -2.64 -8.58
CA ASP A 108 -24.02 -3.09 -7.22
C ASP A 108 -22.80 -3.04 -6.29
N VAL A 109 -21.61 -3.27 -6.84
CA VAL A 109 -20.33 -3.13 -6.12
C VAL A 109 -20.03 -1.65 -5.84
N LEU A 110 -20.34 -0.76 -6.80
CA LEU A 110 -20.22 0.69 -6.62
C LEU A 110 -21.21 1.25 -5.58
N ALA A 111 -22.42 0.69 -5.52
CA ALA A 111 -23.41 1.06 -4.50
C ALA A 111 -22.98 0.59 -3.09
N GLY A 112 -22.39 -0.60 -2.98
CA GLY A 112 -21.75 -1.09 -1.76
C GLY A 112 -20.59 -0.21 -1.32
N ASP A 113 -19.71 0.18 -2.25
CA ASP A 113 -18.56 1.07 -1.99
C ASP A 113 -19.00 2.45 -1.46
N ARG A 114 -20.04 3.06 -2.06
CA ARG A 114 -20.60 4.33 -1.56
C ARG A 114 -21.20 4.22 -0.16
N ARG A 115 -21.91 3.12 0.14
CA ARG A 115 -22.46 2.89 1.49
C ARG A 115 -21.34 2.74 2.52
N ARG A 116 -20.26 2.01 2.18
CA ARG A 116 -19.07 1.87 3.03
C ARG A 116 -18.42 3.22 3.29
N GLN A 117 -18.22 4.02 2.26
CA GLN A 117 -17.56 5.32 2.36
C GLN A 117 -18.39 6.33 3.17
N ASN A 118 -19.71 6.39 2.96
CA ASN A 118 -20.58 7.26 3.76
C ASN A 118 -20.63 6.81 5.23
N ALA A 119 -20.63 5.51 5.50
CA ALA A 119 -20.60 4.99 6.87
C ALA A 119 -19.28 5.33 7.58
N LEU A 120 -18.12 5.22 6.90
CA LEU A 120 -16.84 5.64 7.47
C LEU A 120 -16.84 7.12 7.88
N GLN A 121 -17.39 8.00 7.04
CA GLN A 121 -17.49 9.43 7.35
C GLN A 121 -18.37 9.72 8.57
N THR A 122 -19.44 8.94 8.75
CA THR A 122 -20.35 9.09 9.89
C THR A 122 -19.75 8.54 11.19
N LEU A 123 -19.17 7.32 11.13
CA LEU A 123 -18.64 6.62 12.30
C LEU A 123 -17.30 7.17 12.75
N TYR A 124 -16.48 7.65 11.81
CA TYR A 124 -15.14 8.17 12.03
C TYR A 124 -15.02 9.56 11.41
N PRO A 125 -15.67 10.57 12.01
CA PRO A 125 -15.68 11.92 11.45
C PRO A 125 -14.26 12.50 11.36
N GLY A 126 -13.97 13.18 10.26
CA GLY A 126 -12.66 13.76 9.99
C GLY A 126 -11.66 12.81 9.34
N THR A 127 -12.00 11.52 9.16
CA THR A 127 -11.13 10.62 8.40
C THR A 127 -11.02 11.04 6.94
N ARG A 128 -9.80 11.05 6.43
CA ARG A 128 -9.48 11.22 5.01
C ARG A 128 -9.09 9.88 4.43
N ILE A 129 -9.40 9.67 3.15
CA ILE A 129 -9.07 8.44 2.43
C ILE A 129 -8.22 8.81 1.23
N VAL A 130 -7.06 8.17 1.09
CA VAL A 130 -6.26 8.15 -0.13
C VAL A 130 -6.30 6.77 -0.73
N ARG A 131 -6.42 6.71 -2.05
CA ARG A 131 -6.46 5.46 -2.82
C ARG A 131 -5.36 5.47 -3.85
N PHE A 132 -4.67 4.36 -3.99
CA PHE A 132 -3.69 4.13 -5.04
C PHE A 132 -3.84 2.69 -5.52
N THR A 133 -3.51 2.44 -6.78
CA THR A 133 -3.59 1.11 -7.38
C THR A 133 -2.29 0.35 -7.20
N TRP A 134 -2.32 -0.98 -7.39
CA TRP A 134 -1.08 -1.76 -7.45
C TRP A 134 -0.11 -1.25 -8.55
N ALA A 135 -0.63 -0.72 -9.65
CA ALA A 135 0.20 -0.14 -10.71
C ALA A 135 0.91 1.15 -10.27
N ASP A 136 0.39 1.87 -9.26
CA ASP A 136 1.03 3.05 -8.72
C ASP A 136 2.27 2.70 -7.87
N LEU A 137 2.41 1.43 -7.42
CA LEU A 137 3.62 0.97 -6.72
C LEU A 137 4.86 1.01 -7.62
N ASP A 138 4.70 0.93 -8.95
CA ASP A 138 5.81 1.09 -9.89
C ASP A 138 6.27 2.56 -9.99
N ARG A 139 5.53 3.50 -9.38
CA ARG A 139 5.80 4.94 -9.37
C ARG A 139 5.68 5.49 -7.95
N PRO A 140 6.60 5.16 -7.03
CA PRO A 140 6.49 5.53 -5.62
C PRO A 140 6.29 7.05 -5.38
N GLY A 141 6.88 7.91 -6.22
CA GLY A 141 6.68 9.36 -6.13
C GLY A 141 5.23 9.82 -6.33
N CYS A 142 4.41 9.08 -7.08
CA CYS A 142 2.97 9.36 -7.25
C CYS A 142 2.18 9.05 -5.99
N ILE A 143 2.53 7.98 -5.28
CA ILE A 143 1.90 7.61 -4.00
C ILE A 143 2.24 8.67 -2.94
N ARG A 144 3.52 9.05 -2.83
CA ARG A 144 3.96 10.13 -1.93
C ARG A 144 3.19 11.41 -2.18
N SER A 145 3.07 11.82 -3.44
CA SER A 145 2.32 13.04 -3.82
C SER A 145 0.84 12.96 -3.43
N THR A 146 0.23 11.77 -3.54
CA THR A 146 -1.17 11.55 -3.17
C THR A 146 -1.37 11.64 -1.66
N VAL A 147 -0.47 11.04 -0.88
CA VAL A 147 -0.47 11.09 0.59
C VAL A 147 -0.20 12.52 1.08
N ALA A 148 0.81 13.20 0.52
CA ALA A 148 1.13 14.62 0.76
C ALA A 148 -0.10 15.52 0.59
N ARG A 149 -0.75 15.43 -0.57
CA ARG A 149 -1.93 16.25 -0.88
C ARG A 149 -3.12 16.01 0.05
N ALA A 150 -3.21 14.84 0.68
CA ALA A 150 -4.28 14.59 1.63
C ALA A 150 -4.09 15.41 2.91
N GLY A 151 -2.87 15.80 3.27
CA GLY A 151 -2.56 16.55 4.50
C GLY A 151 -1.27 16.06 5.17
N TYR A 152 -0.27 15.72 4.36
CA TYR A 152 1.10 15.47 4.79
C TYR A 152 2.00 16.59 4.21
N PRO A 153 2.98 17.11 4.96
CA PRO A 153 3.89 18.15 4.46
C PRO A 153 4.70 17.70 3.24
#